data_AF-A0A3B1DFS6-F1
#
_entry.id   AF-A0A3B1DFS6-F1
#
_cell.length_a   1.000
_cell.length_b   1.000
_cell.length_c   1.000
_cell.angle_alpha   90.00
_cell.angle_beta   90.00
_cell.angle_gamma   90.00
#
_symmetry.space_group_name_H-M   'P 1'
#
loop_
_entity.id
_entity.type
_entity.pdbx_description
1 polymer ?
#
loop_
_entity_poly.entity_id
_entity_poly.type
_entity_poly.pdbx_seq_one_letter_code
_entity_poly.pdbx_strand_id
1 'polypeptide(L)'
;MEKLCGWFLESNGERYRNQFGFYPESLHVDQIYRTRANRKFCKEHNIRMTAPPLGRRPKHVSIEEKQQALADEGIRNHVEGKFGQAKRRFALGRIMARLMSTSGAQISLIFLVMNLEEALFRITR
;
A
#
# COMPACT_ATOMS: atom_id res chain seq x y z
N MET A 1 5.01 13.18 13.51
CA MET A 1 5.07 12.21 12.39
C MET A 1 4.43 10.87 12.75
N GLU A 2 4.77 10.24 13.89
CA GLU A 2 4.16 8.97 14.34
C GLU A 2 2.63 9.01 14.46
N LYS A 3 2.05 10.09 15.00
CA LYS A 3 0.58 10.24 15.14
C LYS A 3 -0.16 10.28 13.78
N LEU A 4 0.48 10.84 12.75
CA LEU A 4 -0.08 10.94 11.39
C LEU A 4 -0.09 9.59 10.68
N CYS A 5 0.98 8.81 10.81
CA CYS A 5 1.07 7.46 10.23
C CYS A 5 0.18 6.44 10.98
N GLY A 6 -0.04 6.64 12.28
CA GLY A 6 -0.98 5.85 13.07
C GLY A 6 -2.41 5.98 12.54
N TRP A 7 -2.92 7.21 12.56
CA TRP A 7 -4.29 7.50 12.16
C TRP A 7 -4.60 7.13 10.71
N PHE A 8 -3.63 7.27 9.81
CA PHE A 8 -3.81 6.96 8.40
C PHE A 8 -4.06 5.47 8.14
N LEU A 9 -3.35 4.56 8.83
CA LEU A 9 -3.53 3.13 8.62
C LEU A 9 -4.89 2.67 9.16
N GLU A 10 -5.23 3.10 10.37
CA GLU A 10 -6.52 2.80 11.00
C GLU A 10 -7.68 3.29 10.13
N SER A 11 -7.62 4.55 9.67
CA SER A 11 -8.64 5.14 8.78
C SER A 11 -8.80 4.37 7.47
N ASN A 12 -7.71 3.88 6.87
CA ASN A 12 -7.79 3.07 5.65
C ASN A 12 -8.42 1.70 5.92
N GLY A 13 -8.10 1.06 7.05
CA GLY A 13 -8.72 -0.19 7.47
C GLY A 13 -10.22 -0.04 7.70
N GLU A 14 -10.65 1.03 8.38
CA GLU A 14 -12.06 1.35 8.57
C GLU A 14 -12.78 1.65 7.26
N ARG A 15 -12.15 2.42 6.35
CA ARG A 15 -12.73 2.71 5.03
C ARG A 15 -12.92 1.43 4.21
N TYR A 16 -11.95 0.51 4.25
CA TYR A 16 -12.07 -0.79 3.62
C TYR A 16 -13.25 -1.58 4.21
N ARG A 17 -13.37 -1.63 5.53
CA ARG A 17 -14.50 -2.29 6.21
C ARG A 17 -15.84 -1.66 5.85
N ASN A 18 -15.94 -0.34 5.80
CA ASN A 18 -17.18 0.34 5.42
C ASN A 18 -17.58 0.02 3.97
N GLN A 19 -16.61 -0.21 3.08
CA GLN A 19 -16.85 -0.53 1.69
C GLN A 19 -17.20 -2.01 1.45
N PHE A 20 -16.53 -2.94 2.14
CA PHE A 20 -16.63 -4.38 1.87
C PHE A 20 -17.34 -5.18 2.98
N GLY A 21 -17.59 -4.57 4.14
CA GLY A 21 -18.24 -5.19 5.30
C GLY A 21 -17.29 -5.91 6.27
N PHE A 22 -16.01 -6.08 5.92
CA PHE A 22 -15.02 -6.81 6.72
C PHE A 22 -13.64 -6.15 6.67
N TYR A 23 -12.77 -6.44 7.66
CA TYR A 23 -11.37 -6.02 7.61
C TYR A 23 -10.56 -6.92 6.68
N PRO A 24 -9.55 -6.38 5.97
CA PRO A 24 -8.74 -7.19 5.06
C PRO A 24 -7.95 -8.25 5.82
N GLU A 25 -7.70 -9.40 5.17
CA GLU A 25 -6.88 -10.47 5.74
C GLU A 25 -5.46 -10.00 6.05
N SER A 26 -4.87 -9.17 5.17
CA SER A 26 -3.53 -8.63 5.35
C SER A 26 -3.37 -7.18 4.90
N LEU A 27 -2.47 -6.47 5.56
CA LEU A 27 -2.00 -5.13 5.19
C LEU A 27 -0.50 -5.14 4.91
N HIS A 28 -0.15 -4.84 3.66
CA HIS A 28 1.24 -4.68 3.22
C HIS A 28 1.66 -3.23 3.41
N VAL A 29 2.54 -2.97 4.38
CA VAL A 29 2.86 -1.61 4.82
C VAL A 29 4.34 -1.28 4.76
N ASP A 30 4.63 -0.02 4.45
CA ASP A 30 5.98 0.53 4.53
C ASP A 30 6.44 0.70 5.98
N GLN A 31 7.76 0.87 6.15
CA GLN A 31 8.41 0.94 7.46
C GLN A 31 7.81 2.01 8.37
N ILE A 32 7.40 3.15 7.81
CA ILE A 32 6.83 4.28 8.55
C ILE A 32 5.51 3.93 9.27
N TYR A 33 4.80 2.90 8.81
CA TYR A 33 3.54 2.45 9.39
C TYR A 33 3.72 1.32 10.42
N ARG A 34 4.95 0.83 10.65
CA ARG A 34 5.23 -0.30 11.56
C ARG A 34 5.24 0.09 13.04
N THR A 35 4.39 1.04 13.42
CA THR A 35 4.27 1.58 14.78
C THR A 35 3.61 0.60 15.74
N ARG A 36 3.78 0.80 17.05
CA ARG A 36 3.11 -0.03 18.08
C ARG A 36 1.58 0.09 18.02
N ALA A 37 1.06 1.29 17.75
CA ALA A 37 -0.38 1.54 17.60
C ALA A 37 -0.95 0.73 16.44
N ASN A 38 -0.35 0.82 15.24
CA ASN A 38 -0.81 0.09 14.06
C ASN A 38 -0.74 -1.44 14.24
N ARG A 39 0.29 -1.94 14.94
CA ARG A 39 0.38 -3.36 15.30
C ARG A 39 -0.76 -3.80 16.21
N LYS A 40 -1.13 -2.96 17.19
CA LYS A 40 -2.23 -3.23 18.11
C LYS A 40 -3.55 -3.28 17.36
N PHE A 41 -3.83 -2.26 16.54
CA PHE A 41 -5.02 -2.22 15.67
C PHE A 41 -5.13 -3.45 14.77
N CYS A 42 -4.05 -3.80 14.05
CA CYS A 42 -4.05 -4.98 13.19
C CYS A 42 -4.31 -6.28 13.99
N LYS A 43 -3.71 -6.42 15.18
CA LYS A 43 -3.92 -7.61 16.03
C LYS A 43 -5.36 -7.69 16.56
N GLU A 44 -5.94 -6.58 16.98
CA GLU A 44 -7.33 -6.51 17.49
C GLU A 44 -8.36 -6.88 16.42
N HIS A 45 -8.06 -6.58 15.15
CA HIS A 45 -8.93 -6.87 14.02
C HIS A 45 -8.53 -8.10 13.21
N ASN A 46 -7.61 -8.94 13.72
CA ASN A 46 -7.10 -10.15 13.05
C ASN A 46 -6.52 -9.90 11.64
N ILE A 47 -5.89 -8.74 11.44
CA ILE A 47 -5.24 -8.34 10.19
C ILE A 47 -3.76 -8.74 10.24
N ARG A 48 -3.29 -9.52 9.27
CA ARG A 48 -1.86 -9.86 9.12
C ARG A 48 -1.11 -8.64 8.56
N MET A 49 -0.19 -8.07 9.32
CA MET A 49 0.63 -6.96 8.84
C MET A 49 1.99 -7.45 8.34
N THR A 50 2.40 -7.04 7.13
CA THR A 50 3.75 -7.26 6.59
C THR A 50 4.77 -6.39 7.33
N ALA A 51 5.13 -6.81 8.54
CA ALA A 51 6.16 -6.17 9.32
C ALA A 51 6.89 -7.23 10.15
N PRO A 52 8.23 -7.24 10.15
CA PRO A 52 8.98 -8.10 11.07
C PRO A 52 8.59 -7.77 12.51
N PRO A 53 8.70 -8.74 13.44
CA PRO A 53 8.39 -8.50 14.86
C PRO A 53 9.25 -7.36 15.42
N LEU A 54 8.69 -6.63 16.39
CA LEU A 54 9.45 -5.62 17.13
C LEU A 54 10.50 -6.32 18.01
N GLY A 55 11.74 -5.83 17.95
CA GLY A 55 12.84 -6.35 18.76
C GLY A 55 13.68 -7.40 18.05
N ARG A 56 14.17 -8.37 18.82
CA ARG A 56 15.12 -9.38 18.32
C ARG A 56 14.44 -10.31 17.32
N ARG A 57 15.04 -10.47 16.14
CA ARG A 57 14.58 -11.46 15.15
C ARG A 57 14.66 -12.88 15.75
N PRO A 58 13.67 -13.75 15.50
CA PRO A 58 13.71 -15.12 15.98
C PRO A 58 14.92 -15.87 15.39
N LYS A 59 15.54 -16.74 16.20
CA LYS A 59 16.71 -17.55 15.79
C LYS A 59 16.35 -18.59 14.72
N HIS A 60 15.14 -19.12 14.79
CA HIS A 60 14.59 -20.07 13.84
C HIS A 60 13.39 -19.40 13.17
N VAL A 61 13.46 -19.26 11.85
CA VAL A 61 12.35 -18.80 11.01
C VAL A 61 11.95 -20.00 10.17
N SER A 62 10.66 -20.33 10.19
CA SER A 62 10.13 -21.44 9.41
C SER A 62 10.33 -21.20 7.90
N ILE A 63 10.26 -22.27 7.10
CA ILE A 63 10.34 -22.16 5.64
C ILE A 63 9.13 -21.38 5.11
N GLU A 64 7.96 -21.59 5.69
CA GLU A 64 6.70 -20.93 5.34
C GLU A 64 6.77 -19.42 5.58
N GLU A 65 7.26 -18.97 6.73
CA GLU A 65 7.43 -17.54 7.02
C GLU A 65 8.41 -16.87 6.04
N LYS A 66 9.45 -17.58 5.59
CA LYS A 66 10.38 -17.07 4.58
C LYS A 66 9.70 -16.94 3.22
N GLN A 67 8.91 -17.94 2.81
CA GLN A 67 8.17 -17.87 1.54
C GLN A 67 7.14 -16.74 1.57
N GLN A 68 6.42 -16.56 2.68
CA GLN A 68 5.49 -15.46 2.85
C GLN A 68 6.19 -14.10 2.77
N ALA A 69 7.35 -13.95 3.43
CA ALA A 69 8.12 -12.71 3.36
C ALA A 69 8.58 -12.38 1.92
N LEU A 70 9.00 -13.39 1.16
CA LEU A 70 9.37 -13.21 -0.26
C LEU A 70 8.17 -12.82 -1.12
N ALA A 71 7.01 -13.44 -0.91
CA ALA A 71 5.78 -13.08 -1.61
C ALA A 71 5.35 -11.64 -1.30
N ASP A 72 5.38 -11.27 -0.01
CA ASP A 72 5.10 -9.91 0.45
C ASP A 72 6.07 -8.87 -0.15
N GLU A 73 7.35 -9.21 -0.27
CA GLU A 73 8.35 -8.37 -0.97
C GLU A 73 8.05 -8.25 -2.46
N GLY A 74 7.64 -9.33 -3.13
CA GLY A 74 7.22 -9.31 -4.53
C GLY A 74 6.05 -8.37 -4.78
N ILE A 75 5.04 -8.39 -3.91
CA ILE A 75 3.88 -7.47 -3.96
C ILE A 75 4.35 -6.02 -3.81
N ARG A 76 5.20 -5.74 -2.82
CA ARG A 76 5.74 -4.38 -2.60
C ARG A 76 6.54 -3.89 -3.82
N ASN A 77 7.40 -4.73 -4.39
CA ASN A 77 8.19 -4.41 -5.57
C ASN A 77 7.29 -4.10 -6.78
N HIS A 78 6.20 -4.86 -6.97
CA HIS A 78 5.25 -4.61 -8.03
C HIS A 78 4.56 -3.24 -7.87
N VAL A 79 4.08 -2.94 -6.67
CA VAL A 79 3.44 -1.65 -6.35
C VAL A 79 4.42 -0.49 -6.55
N GLU A 80 5.65 -0.61 -6.04
CA GLU A 80 6.69 0.41 -6.21
C GLU A 80 7.03 0.62 -7.69
N GLY A 81 7.14 -0.48 -8.46
CA GLY A 81 7.35 -0.44 -9.90
C GLY A 81 6.24 0.34 -10.63
N LYS A 82 4.97 0.09 -10.30
CA LYS A 82 3.83 0.83 -10.86
C LYS A 82 3.84 2.31 -10.48
N PHE A 83 4.21 2.67 -9.25
CA PHE A 83 4.41 4.08 -8.88
C PHE A 83 5.60 4.72 -9.59
N GLY A 84 6.68 3.97 -9.84
CA GLY A 84 7.79 4.40 -10.67
C GLY A 84 7.37 4.68 -12.11
N GLN A 85 6.56 3.79 -12.70
CA GLN A 85 5.95 3.99 -14.02
C GLN A 85 5.05 5.24 -14.02
N ALA A 86 4.18 5.41 -13.02
CA ALA A 86 3.33 6.58 -12.90
C ALA A 86 4.14 7.89 -12.93
N LYS A 87 5.23 7.94 -12.16
CA LYS A 87 6.09 9.12 -12.08
C LYS A 87 6.83 9.41 -13.38
N ARG A 88 7.44 8.39 -14.01
CA ARG A 88 8.31 8.57 -15.18
C ARG A 88 7.54 8.61 -16.50
N ARG A 89 6.62 7.65 -16.72
CA ARG A 89 5.90 7.49 -18.00
C ARG A 89 4.64 8.33 -18.07
N PHE A 90 3.95 8.52 -16.95
CA PHE A 90 2.70 9.29 -16.88
C PHE A 90 2.85 10.67 -16.23
N ALA A 91 4.10 11.12 -16.05
CA ALA A 91 4.41 12.45 -15.52
C ALA A 91 3.83 12.79 -14.14
N LEU A 92 3.46 11.78 -13.32
CA LEU A 92 3.01 12.02 -11.94
C LEU A 92 4.10 12.74 -11.11
N GLY A 93 5.38 12.56 -11.44
CA GLY A 93 6.50 13.24 -10.80
C GLY A 93 6.71 14.69 -11.25
N ARG A 94 5.93 15.19 -12.22
CA ARG A 94 6.09 16.53 -12.83
C ARG A 94 4.74 17.23 -13.04
N ILE A 95 3.94 17.30 -11.98
CA ILE A 95 2.70 18.09 -11.97
C ILE A 95 3.06 19.57 -11.79
N MET A 96 2.76 20.37 -12.81
CA MET A 96 3.06 21.81 -12.82
C MET A 96 1.86 22.68 -12.40
N ALA A 97 0.69 22.08 -12.20
CA ALA A 97 -0.50 22.78 -11.73
C ALA A 97 -0.28 23.36 -10.32
N ARG A 98 -0.63 24.64 -10.15
CA ARG A 98 -0.39 25.39 -8.90
C ARG A 98 -1.55 25.36 -7.92
N LEU A 99 -2.79 25.20 -8.42
CA LEU A 99 -3.98 25.14 -7.57
C LEU A 99 -4.24 23.69 -7.14
N MET A 100 -4.72 23.51 -5.91
CA MET A 100 -5.06 22.19 -5.36
C MET A 100 -6.12 21.47 -6.21
N SER A 101 -7.10 22.20 -6.73
CA SER A 101 -8.15 21.64 -7.58
C SER A 101 -7.61 21.13 -8.92
N THR A 102 -6.75 21.90 -9.58
CA THR A 102 -6.19 21.54 -10.89
C THR A 102 -5.11 20.47 -10.78
N SER A 103 -4.28 20.49 -9.72
CA SER A 103 -3.34 19.41 -9.45
C SER A 103 -4.06 18.11 -9.09
N GLY A 104 -5.13 18.17 -8.29
CA GLY A 104 -6.00 17.04 -8.01
C GLY A 104 -6.60 16.42 -9.28
N ALA A 105 -7.17 17.25 -10.16
CA ALA A 105 -7.73 16.80 -11.43
C ALA A 105 -6.67 16.14 -12.34
N GLN A 106 -5.46 16.70 -12.40
CA GLN A 106 -4.34 16.10 -13.16
C GLN A 106 -3.93 14.74 -12.57
N ILE A 107 -3.83 14.62 -11.25
CA ILE A 107 -3.53 13.35 -10.57
C ILE A 107 -4.60 12.30 -10.90
N SER A 108 -5.89 12.66 -10.77
CA SER A 108 -7.01 11.76 -11.08
C SER A 108 -6.98 11.30 -12.54
N LEU A 109 -6.71 12.20 -13.48
CA LEU A 109 -6.63 11.86 -14.90
C LEU A 109 -5.47 10.90 -15.18
N ILE A 110 -4.31 11.10 -14.56
CA ILE A 110 -3.16 10.19 -14.69
C ILE A 110 -3.54 8.77 -14.26
N PHE A 111 -4.18 8.61 -13.09
CA PHE A 111 -4.60 7.30 -12.62
C PHE A 111 -5.68 6.66 -13.51
N LEU A 112 -6.59 7.47 -14.06
CA LEU A 112 -7.58 6.99 -15.03
C LEU A 112 -6.88 6.41 -16.28
N VAL A 113 -5.95 7.16 -16.87
CA VAL A 113 -5.21 6.72 -18.07
C VAL A 113 -4.38 5.46 -17.78
N MET A 114 -3.72 5.39 -16.62
CA MET A 114 -3.00 4.19 -16.20
C MET A 114 -3.91 2.96 -16.14
N ASN A 115 -5.10 3.10 -15.55
CA ASN A 115 -6.06 2.01 -15.45
C ASN A 115 -6.60 1.59 -16.82
N LEU A 116 -6.84 2.55 -17.72
CA LEU A 116 -7.28 2.27 -19.09
C LEU A 116 -6.19 1.54 -19.91
N GLU A 117 -4.92 1.91 -19.77
CA GLU A 117 -3.81 1.19 -20.43
C GLU A 117 -3.76 -0.27 -19.94
N GLU A 118 -3.86 -0.49 -18.63
CA GLU A 118 -3.86 -1.83 -18.04
C GLU A 118 -5.07 -2.65 -18.50
N ALA A 119 -6.26 -2.05 -18.55
CA ALA A 119 -7.47 -2.71 -19.04
C ALA A 119 -7.35 -3.08 -20.52
N LEU A 120 -6.84 -2.16 -21.36
CA LEU A 120 -6.61 -2.42 -22.77
C LEU A 120 -5.62 -3.57 -22.97
N PHE A 121 -4.50 -3.54 -22.26
CA PHE A 121 -3.47 -4.58 -22.32
C PHE A 121 -4.04 -5.97 -21.98
N ARG A 122 -4.95 -6.07 -21.00
CA ARG A 122 -5.60 -7.32 -20.60
C ARG A 122 -6.60 -7.86 -21.62
N ILE A 123 -7.20 -7.01 -22.46
CA ILE A 123 -8.20 -7.43 -23.45
C ILE A 123 -7.53 -7.80 -24.78
N THR A 124 -6.40 -7.16 -25.11
CA THR A 124 -5.67 -7.39 -26.37
C THR A 124 -4.67 -8.56 -26.33
N ARG A 125 -4.59 -9.28 -25.20
CA ARG A 125 -3.73 -10.44 -24.98
C ARG A 125 -4.57 -11.62 -24.54
#